data_AF-A0AAD5G7F1-F1
#
_entry.id   AF-A0AAD5G7F1-F1
#
_cell.length_a   1.000
_cell.length_b   1.000
_cell.length_c   1.000
_cell.angle_alpha   90.00
_cell.angle_beta   90.00
_cell.angle_gamma   90.00
#
_symmetry.space_group_name_H-M   'P 1'
#
loop_
_entity.id
_entity.type
_entity.pdbx_description
1 polymer ?
#
loop_
_entity_poly.entity_id
_entity_poly.type
_entity_poly.pdbx_seq_one_letter_code
_entity_poly.pdbx_strand_id
1 'polypeptide(L)'
;MKVVVRESTMVRPAEESPIVNLWNSCLDLTAAKLHTRGVYFYRSSGAPNFFDLNVMKDALSRVLVAFYPMAGRFKQGEDGRLVIVTYFKCGGVSLGYGFEHHRTLLRARDPPRPVFKHIEYQPDPTSLQAPLDETKIIFSKFKLTRSQLNVLKEKSKEDGNMINYSSFEILSGHVWKCVCKARGLPNDMEIKLNFPVDARDRLQPPLPQGYFGNAVFITSAIATSGEIQSKPLWYAASKVHEALARMKNDYLKSALDYLEQHNCKKPEVNYKYTNLLIVSWARLPIHDADFGWGRPIFMGRVGIPTAGCCRA
;
A
#
# COMPACT_ATOMS: atom_id res chain seq x y z
N MET A 1 16.49 25.21 -4.46
CA MET A 1 15.89 25.09 -5.81
C MET A 1 14.56 25.84 -5.81
N LYS A 2 14.34 26.77 -6.75
CA LYS A 2 13.08 27.51 -6.87
C LYS A 2 12.19 26.78 -7.88
N VAL A 3 10.97 26.44 -7.48
CA VAL A 3 9.96 25.83 -8.36
C VAL A 3 8.89 26.88 -8.62
N VAL A 4 8.55 27.11 -9.90
CA VAL A 4 7.54 28.07 -10.33
C VAL A 4 6.53 27.35 -11.20
N VAL A 5 5.25 27.45 -10.84
CA VAL A 5 4.14 26.91 -11.65
C VAL A 5 4.00 27.79 -12.89
N ARG A 6 4.09 27.17 -14.07
CA ARG A 6 3.90 27.85 -15.36
C ARG A 6 2.48 27.75 -15.87
N GLU A 7 1.82 26.61 -15.66
CA GLU A 7 0.45 26.35 -16.07
C GLU A 7 -0.23 25.40 -15.07
N SER A 8 -1.55 25.54 -14.93
CA SER A 8 -2.43 24.61 -14.20
C SER A 8 -3.71 24.43 -15.00
N THR A 9 -4.08 23.18 -15.29
CA THR A 9 -5.21 22.86 -16.18
C THR A 9 -6.03 21.72 -15.59
N MET A 10 -7.35 21.84 -15.63
CA MET A 10 -8.27 20.74 -15.32
C MET A 10 -8.55 19.93 -16.60
N VAL A 11 -7.82 18.82 -16.78
CA VAL A 11 -8.04 17.90 -17.91
C VAL A 11 -9.28 17.04 -17.64
N ARG A 12 -10.18 16.97 -18.62
CA ARG A 12 -11.41 16.16 -18.57
C ARG A 12 -11.26 14.92 -19.47
N PRO A 13 -12.08 13.87 -19.28
CA PRO A 13 -12.18 12.80 -20.27
C PRO A 13 -12.41 13.35 -21.68
N ALA A 14 -11.77 12.74 -22.68
CA ALA A 14 -11.88 13.16 -24.09
C ALA A 14 -13.29 12.93 -24.65
N GLU A 15 -13.99 11.95 -24.11
CA GLU A 15 -15.33 11.51 -24.51
C GLU A 15 -16.25 11.46 -23.29
N GLU A 16 -17.55 11.35 -23.54
CA GLU A 16 -18.54 11.21 -22.47
C GLU A 16 -18.29 9.92 -21.67
N SER A 17 -18.47 10.01 -20.36
CA SER A 17 -18.24 8.89 -19.44
C SER A 17 -19.48 8.63 -18.60
N PRO A 18 -19.69 7.39 -18.14
CA PRO A 18 -20.86 7.06 -17.31
C PRO A 18 -20.98 7.98 -16.10
N ILE A 19 -22.18 8.49 -15.86
CA ILE A 19 -22.55 9.24 -14.66
C ILE A 19 -23.10 8.23 -13.65
N VAL A 20 -22.27 7.84 -12.68
CA VAL A 20 -22.60 6.80 -11.72
C VAL A 20 -22.14 7.17 -10.31
N ASN A 21 -22.86 6.66 -9.32
CA ASN A 21 -22.45 6.70 -7.92
C ASN A 21 -21.72 5.40 -7.60
N LEU A 22 -20.40 5.45 -7.56
CA LEU A 22 -19.57 4.29 -7.23
C LEU A 22 -19.46 4.14 -5.72
N TRP A 23 -20.01 3.04 -5.21
CA TRP A 23 -19.93 2.66 -3.81
C TRP A 23 -18.48 2.33 -3.41
N ASN A 24 -18.02 2.82 -2.26
CA ASN A 24 -16.68 2.51 -1.73
C ASN A 24 -16.72 1.36 -0.72
N SER A 25 -15.81 0.39 -0.85
CA SER A 25 -15.61 -0.65 0.14
C SER A 25 -14.98 -0.11 1.43
N CYS A 26 -15.05 -0.86 2.54
CA CYS A 26 -14.29 -0.45 3.74
C CYS A 26 -12.78 -0.36 3.47
N LEU A 27 -12.25 -1.11 2.50
CA LEU A 27 -10.85 -0.99 2.10
C LEU A 27 -10.56 0.32 1.38
N ASP A 28 -11.51 0.83 0.59
CA ASP A 28 -11.38 2.14 -0.04
C ASP A 28 -11.41 3.28 0.99
N LEU A 29 -12.33 3.20 1.95
CA LEU A 29 -12.48 4.21 3.00
C LEU A 29 -11.28 4.24 3.96
N THR A 30 -10.60 3.10 4.14
CA THR A 30 -9.45 2.99 5.05
C THR A 30 -8.08 3.15 4.37
N ALA A 31 -8.04 3.26 3.04
CA ALA A 31 -6.79 3.30 2.27
C ALA A 31 -5.97 4.59 2.43
N ALA A 32 -6.58 5.67 2.95
CA ALA A 32 -5.97 7.00 3.01
C ALA A 32 -4.58 7.02 3.68
N LYS A 33 -4.33 6.16 4.68
CA LYS A 33 -3.03 6.08 5.38
C LYS A 33 -1.90 5.45 4.54
N LEU A 34 -2.23 4.73 3.46
CA LEU A 34 -1.25 4.13 2.54
C LEU A 34 -1.01 4.98 1.29
N HIS A 35 -1.96 5.87 0.96
CA HIS A 35 -1.86 6.76 -0.18
C HIS A 35 -0.56 7.55 -0.14
N THR A 36 0.02 7.77 -1.32
CA THR A 36 1.25 8.54 -1.39
C THR A 36 1.41 9.28 -2.69
N ARG A 37 2.17 10.36 -2.59
CA ARG A 37 2.72 11.04 -3.74
C ARG A 37 3.97 10.27 -4.19
N GLY A 38 4.09 10.06 -5.49
CA GLY A 38 5.29 9.55 -6.15
C GLY A 38 5.86 10.62 -7.07
N VAL A 39 7.16 10.56 -7.34
CA VAL A 39 7.83 11.35 -8.35
C VAL A 39 8.61 10.41 -9.25
N TYR A 40 8.50 10.67 -10.55
CA TYR A 40 9.22 9.99 -11.60
C TYR A 40 10.26 10.96 -12.17
N PHE A 41 11.47 10.46 -12.40
CA PHE A 41 12.53 11.21 -13.08
C PHE A 41 12.81 10.54 -14.42
N TYR A 42 12.88 11.33 -15.46
CA TYR A 42 13.20 10.91 -16.82
C TYR A 42 14.50 11.58 -17.25
N ARG A 43 15.31 10.87 -18.03
CA ARG A 43 16.48 11.45 -18.68
C ARG A 43 16.01 12.19 -19.93
N SER A 44 16.46 13.42 -20.14
CA SER A 44 16.17 14.14 -21.38
C SER A 44 16.69 13.36 -22.57
N SER A 45 15.85 13.18 -23.59
CA SER A 45 16.25 12.59 -24.87
C SER A 45 16.91 13.60 -25.81
N GLY A 46 16.92 14.89 -25.45
CA GLY A 46 17.34 15.97 -26.35
C GLY A 46 16.31 16.32 -27.44
N ALA A 47 15.19 15.61 -27.51
CA ALA A 47 14.13 15.89 -28.47
C ALA A 47 13.45 17.25 -28.15
N PRO A 48 13.13 18.07 -29.17
CA PRO A 48 12.51 19.38 -28.94
C PRO A 48 11.10 19.30 -28.32
N ASN A 49 10.43 18.15 -28.47
CA ASN A 49 9.11 17.87 -27.91
C ASN A 49 9.17 17.02 -26.63
N PHE A 50 10.32 16.92 -25.95
CA PHE A 50 10.45 16.11 -24.75
C PHE A 50 9.44 16.53 -23.68
N PHE A 51 8.52 15.62 -23.33
CA PHE A 51 7.39 15.89 -22.42
C PHE A 51 6.52 17.08 -22.84
N ASP A 52 6.21 17.17 -24.13
CA ASP A 52 5.29 18.20 -24.66
C ASP A 52 3.94 18.21 -23.89
N LEU A 53 3.55 19.39 -23.43
CA LEU A 53 2.36 19.54 -22.58
C LEU A 53 1.07 19.20 -23.29
N ASN A 54 0.95 19.47 -24.59
CA ASN A 54 -0.28 19.21 -25.33
C ASN A 54 -0.42 17.70 -25.56
N VAL A 55 0.65 17.02 -25.94
CA VAL A 55 0.68 15.55 -26.06
C VAL A 55 0.30 14.89 -24.73
N MET A 56 0.85 15.37 -23.61
CA MET A 56 0.55 14.81 -22.28
C MET A 56 -0.91 15.05 -21.84
N LYS A 57 -1.47 16.25 -22.07
CA LYS A 57 -2.86 16.57 -21.74
C LYS A 57 -3.84 15.74 -22.58
N ASP A 58 -3.56 15.62 -23.87
CA ASP A 58 -4.35 14.86 -24.83
C ASP A 58 -4.30 13.34 -24.57
N ALA A 59 -3.13 12.80 -24.20
CA ALA A 59 -3.04 11.41 -23.75
C ALA A 59 -3.82 11.18 -22.44
N LEU A 60 -3.73 12.10 -21.47
CA LEU A 60 -4.47 12.00 -20.22
C LEU A 60 -5.99 12.05 -20.44
N SER A 61 -6.49 12.95 -21.29
CA SER A 61 -7.93 13.04 -21.56
C SER A 61 -8.48 11.74 -22.15
N ARG A 62 -7.76 11.09 -23.07
CA ARG A 62 -8.14 9.76 -23.61
C ARG A 62 -8.16 8.68 -22.55
N VAL A 63 -7.12 8.59 -21.71
CA VAL A 63 -7.05 7.57 -20.65
C VAL A 63 -8.19 7.71 -19.64
N LEU A 64 -8.59 8.95 -19.34
CA LEU A 64 -9.70 9.24 -18.43
C LEU A 64 -11.07 8.77 -18.96
N VAL A 65 -11.21 8.40 -20.22
CA VAL A 65 -12.46 7.78 -20.73
C VAL A 65 -12.62 6.39 -20.10
N ALA A 66 -11.59 5.55 -20.18
CA ALA A 66 -11.61 4.21 -19.58
C ALA A 66 -11.48 4.25 -18.05
N PHE A 67 -10.72 5.23 -17.52
CA PHE A 67 -10.52 5.43 -16.08
C PHE A 67 -11.37 6.58 -15.53
N TYR A 68 -12.60 6.72 -16.01
CA TYR A 68 -13.51 7.80 -15.65
C TYR A 68 -13.73 8.05 -14.15
N PRO A 69 -13.64 7.04 -13.23
CA PRO A 69 -13.74 7.33 -11.80
C PRO A 69 -12.63 8.25 -11.29
N MET A 70 -11.45 8.28 -11.95
CA MET A 70 -10.34 9.18 -11.60
C MET A 70 -10.66 10.66 -11.88
N ALA A 71 -11.58 10.92 -12.81
CA ALA A 71 -12.09 12.26 -13.09
C ALA A 71 -13.26 12.66 -12.18
N GLY A 72 -13.79 11.72 -11.38
CA GLY A 72 -14.92 11.92 -10.48
C GLY A 72 -14.61 12.80 -9.26
N ARG A 73 -15.58 12.91 -8.35
CA ARG A 73 -15.49 13.66 -7.09
C ARG A 73 -16.07 12.82 -5.95
N PHE A 74 -15.53 12.99 -4.74
CA PHE A 74 -16.16 12.40 -3.56
C PHE A 74 -17.44 13.15 -3.19
N LYS A 75 -18.48 12.40 -2.83
CA LYS A 75 -19.75 12.91 -2.28
C LYS A 75 -20.17 12.00 -1.13
N GLN A 76 -20.87 12.53 -0.12
CA GLN A 76 -21.57 11.68 0.84
C GLN A 76 -22.84 11.10 0.19
N GLY A 77 -23.02 9.78 0.32
CA GLY A 77 -24.25 9.08 -0.03
C GLY A 77 -25.36 9.31 1.00
N GLU A 78 -26.54 8.77 0.71
CA GLU A 78 -27.73 8.92 1.57
C GLU A 78 -27.54 8.27 2.95
N ASP A 79 -26.72 7.22 3.04
CA ASP A 79 -26.34 6.52 4.27
C ASP A 79 -25.12 7.17 4.99
N GLY A 80 -24.66 8.32 4.52
CA GLY A 80 -23.45 8.99 5.01
C GLY A 80 -22.13 8.37 4.52
N ARG A 81 -22.17 7.26 3.77
CA ARG A 81 -20.97 6.62 3.21
C ARG A 81 -20.43 7.44 2.05
N LEU A 82 -19.11 7.65 2.00
CA LEU A 82 -18.50 8.36 0.87
C LEU A 82 -18.58 7.52 -0.40
N VAL A 83 -19.08 8.12 -1.48
CA VAL A 83 -19.15 7.56 -2.84
C VAL A 83 -18.33 8.41 -3.80
N ILE A 84 -17.91 7.83 -4.93
CA ILE A 84 -17.32 8.59 -6.04
C ILE A 84 -18.43 8.87 -7.05
N VAL A 85 -18.67 10.15 -7.35
CA VAL A 85 -19.63 10.58 -8.36
C VAL A 85 -18.90 11.12 -9.57
N THR A 86 -19.28 10.65 -10.75
CA THR A 86 -18.69 11.04 -12.04
C THR A 86 -19.65 12.00 -12.75
N TYR A 87 -19.21 13.21 -13.06
CA TYR A 87 -20.05 14.24 -13.69
C TYR A 87 -19.40 14.74 -14.97
N PHE A 88 -19.81 14.22 -16.13
CA PHE A 88 -19.41 14.79 -17.42
C PHE A 88 -20.59 14.68 -18.39
N LYS A 89 -21.09 15.83 -18.88
CA LYS A 89 -22.03 15.92 -20.00
C LYS A 89 -21.32 16.60 -21.17
N CYS A 90 -21.25 15.92 -22.31
CA CYS A 90 -20.96 16.43 -23.66
C CYS A 90 -21.09 15.22 -24.60
N GLY A 91 -22.12 15.21 -25.46
CA GLY A 91 -22.55 14.03 -26.23
C GLY A 91 -21.46 13.36 -27.07
N GLY A 92 -21.30 12.05 -26.91
CA GLY A 92 -20.46 11.17 -27.72
C GLY A 92 -20.41 9.75 -27.15
N VAL A 93 -20.27 8.73 -28.02
CA VAL A 93 -20.23 7.30 -27.66
C VAL A 93 -18.78 6.80 -27.63
N SER A 94 -18.41 6.07 -26.57
CA SER A 94 -17.09 5.42 -26.42
C SER A 94 -17.19 3.89 -26.38
N LEU A 95 -16.19 3.19 -26.89
CA LEU A 95 -16.06 1.72 -26.89
C LEU A 95 -14.90 1.31 -25.97
N GLY A 96 -15.18 0.60 -24.87
CA GLY A 96 -14.22 0.32 -23.80
C GLY A 96 -13.83 -1.14 -23.67
N TYR A 97 -12.53 -1.40 -23.43
CA TYR A 97 -12.02 -2.66 -22.88
C TYR A 97 -12.49 -2.76 -21.41
N GLY A 98 -13.09 -3.88 -21.00
CA GLY A 98 -13.79 -3.99 -19.72
C GLY A 98 -12.87 -3.89 -18.49
N PHE A 99 -12.96 -2.78 -17.76
CA PHE A 99 -12.46 -2.66 -16.38
C PHE A 99 -13.59 -2.99 -15.40
N GLU A 100 -13.29 -3.80 -14.38
CA GLU A 100 -14.28 -4.14 -13.35
C GLU A 100 -14.31 -3.06 -12.26
N HIS A 101 -15.37 -2.25 -12.30
CA HIS A 101 -15.63 -1.17 -11.36
C HIS A 101 -16.59 -1.57 -10.22
N HIS A 102 -17.11 -2.81 -10.23
CA HIS A 102 -17.95 -3.34 -9.16
C HIS A 102 -17.14 -3.58 -7.87
N ARG A 103 -17.09 -2.54 -7.04
CA ARG A 103 -16.50 -2.59 -5.69
C ARG A 103 -17.31 -3.44 -4.69
N THR A 104 -18.51 -3.85 -5.08
CA THR A 104 -19.42 -4.70 -4.29
C THR A 104 -18.85 -6.08 -3.99
N LEU A 105 -17.84 -6.54 -4.75
CA LEU A 105 -17.09 -7.78 -4.50
C LEU A 105 -16.39 -7.81 -3.13
N LEU A 106 -16.19 -6.64 -2.51
CA LEU A 106 -15.58 -6.49 -1.18
C LEU A 106 -16.60 -6.05 -0.12
N ARG A 107 -17.90 -6.28 -0.33
CA ARG A 107 -18.90 -6.10 0.72
C ARG A 107 -18.70 -7.13 1.83
N ALA A 108 -18.96 -6.70 3.07
CA ALA A 108 -19.15 -7.61 4.17
C ALA A 108 -20.37 -8.52 3.92
N ARG A 109 -20.41 -9.64 4.64
CA ARG A 109 -21.60 -10.49 4.71
C ARG A 109 -22.75 -9.73 5.39
N ASP A 110 -23.98 -10.15 5.11
CA ASP A 110 -25.18 -9.59 5.75
C ASP A 110 -25.93 -10.71 6.50
N PRO A 111 -25.97 -10.68 7.85
CA PRO A 111 -25.30 -9.72 8.73
C PRO A 111 -23.77 -9.94 8.79
N PRO A 112 -22.97 -8.90 9.08
CA PRO A 112 -21.52 -9.04 9.28
C PRO A 112 -21.22 -9.96 10.46
N ARG A 113 -20.38 -10.97 10.26
CA ARG A 113 -20.01 -11.97 11.28
C ARG A 113 -18.50 -12.22 11.28
N PRO A 114 -17.68 -11.36 11.92
CA PRO A 114 -16.27 -11.65 12.10
C PRO A 114 -16.11 -12.91 12.97
N VAL A 115 -15.27 -13.84 12.52
CA VAL A 115 -15.02 -15.14 13.19
C VAL A 115 -13.59 -15.29 13.69
N PHE A 116 -12.69 -14.41 13.25
CA PHE A 116 -11.29 -14.38 13.67
C PHE A 116 -11.00 -13.16 14.53
N LYS A 117 -10.05 -13.32 15.45
CA LYS A 117 -9.44 -12.22 16.18
C LYS A 117 -8.48 -11.46 15.26
N HIS A 118 -8.89 -10.28 14.79
CA HIS A 118 -8.08 -9.41 13.93
C HIS A 118 -7.09 -8.59 14.75
N ILE A 119 -5.86 -9.06 14.85
CA ILE A 119 -4.80 -8.43 15.66
C ILE A 119 -4.37 -7.06 15.11
N GLU A 120 -4.50 -6.87 13.80
CA GLU A 120 -4.20 -5.63 13.09
C GLU A 120 -5.18 -4.48 13.42
N TYR A 121 -6.34 -4.81 14.00
CA TYR A 121 -7.36 -3.86 14.40
C TYR A 121 -7.52 -3.71 15.91
N GLN A 122 -6.64 -4.36 16.69
CA GLN A 122 -6.61 -4.19 18.13
C GLN A 122 -5.74 -2.99 18.52
N PRO A 123 -6.14 -2.25 19.56
CA PRO A 123 -5.31 -1.18 20.09
C PRO A 123 -3.96 -1.73 20.55
N ASP A 124 -2.92 -0.92 20.40
CA ASP A 124 -1.58 -1.27 20.86
C ASP A 124 -1.37 -0.72 22.29
N PRO A 125 -1.33 -1.59 23.32
CA PRO A 125 -1.29 -1.15 24.72
C PRO A 125 -0.04 -0.31 25.04
N THR A 126 1.05 -0.54 24.32
CA THR A 126 2.35 0.13 24.54
C THR A 126 2.45 1.49 23.83
N SER A 127 1.51 1.81 22.93
CA SER A 127 1.53 3.07 22.16
C SER A 127 1.39 4.34 23.01
N LEU A 128 0.93 4.20 24.26
CA LEU A 128 0.65 5.27 25.22
C LEU A 128 1.85 5.68 26.10
N GLN A 129 2.97 4.95 26.07
CA GLN A 129 4.09 5.16 27.00
C GLN A 129 5.40 5.61 26.33
N ALA A 130 5.39 5.88 25.02
CA ALA A 130 6.60 6.33 24.34
C ALA A 130 7.05 7.71 24.88
N PRO A 131 8.31 7.87 25.33
CA PRO A 131 8.88 9.19 25.56
C PRO A 131 8.90 9.91 24.22
N LEU A 132 7.93 10.80 23.99
CA LEU A 132 7.86 11.61 22.78
C LEU A 132 8.86 12.77 22.93
N ASP A 133 10.15 12.46 22.89
CA ASP A 133 11.14 13.51 22.63
C ASP A 133 10.90 14.06 21.23
N GLU A 134 11.09 15.38 21.08
CA GLU A 134 11.11 16.16 19.84
C GLU A 134 12.25 15.73 18.90
N THR A 135 12.35 14.43 18.65
CA THR A 135 13.40 13.83 17.83
C THR A 135 13.12 14.14 16.37
N LYS A 136 14.03 14.90 15.77
CA LYS A 136 14.02 15.20 14.35
C LYS A 136 14.07 13.90 13.55
N ILE A 137 12.99 13.62 12.82
CA ILE A 137 12.91 12.44 11.96
C ILE A 137 13.73 12.68 10.69
N ILE A 138 14.71 11.81 10.43
CA ILE A 138 15.55 11.85 9.24
C ILE A 138 15.13 10.73 8.28
N PHE A 139 15.11 11.04 6.98
CA PHE A 139 14.94 10.05 5.92
C PHE A 139 16.30 9.57 5.43
N SER A 140 16.46 8.25 5.27
CA SER A 140 17.66 7.65 4.70
C SER A 140 17.26 6.55 3.71
N LYS A 141 18.08 6.39 2.67
CA LYS A 141 17.91 5.36 1.64
C LYS A 141 19.11 4.43 1.66
N PHE A 142 18.84 3.13 1.76
CA PHE A 142 19.86 2.09 1.76
C PHE A 142 19.66 1.22 0.52
N LYS A 143 20.73 0.99 -0.25
CA LYS A 143 20.73 0.09 -1.40
C LYS A 143 21.32 -1.25 -0.95
N LEU A 144 20.51 -2.30 -0.95
CA LEU A 144 21.00 -3.67 -0.87
C LEU A 144 21.26 -4.21 -2.28
N THR A 145 22.45 -4.73 -2.51
CA THR A 145 22.79 -5.41 -3.76
C THR A 145 22.16 -6.80 -3.82
N ARG A 146 22.10 -7.39 -5.02
CA ARG A 146 21.66 -8.77 -5.20
C ARG A 146 22.52 -9.75 -4.42
N SER A 147 23.85 -9.54 -4.36
CA SER A 147 24.77 -10.37 -3.59
C SER A 147 24.49 -10.29 -2.09
N GLN A 148 24.27 -9.09 -1.54
CA GLN A 148 23.91 -8.92 -0.13
C GLN A 148 22.57 -9.58 0.19
N LEU A 149 21.58 -9.46 -0.69
CA LEU A 149 20.28 -10.12 -0.51
C LEU A 149 20.42 -11.65 -0.54
N ASN A 150 21.26 -12.19 -1.41
CA ASN A 150 21.55 -13.63 -1.44
C ASN A 150 22.22 -14.09 -0.15
N VAL A 151 23.18 -13.33 0.38
CA VAL A 151 23.80 -13.62 1.68
C VAL A 151 22.74 -13.68 2.79
N LEU A 152 21.79 -12.74 2.82
CA LEU A 152 20.69 -12.77 3.79
C LEU A 152 19.79 -14.01 3.63
N LYS A 153 19.58 -14.48 2.39
CA LYS A 153 18.82 -15.71 2.14
C LYS A 153 19.56 -16.96 2.60
N GLU A 154 20.87 -17.04 2.40
CA GLU A 154 21.67 -18.17 2.88
C GLU A 154 21.63 -18.26 4.42
N LYS A 155 21.68 -17.12 5.11
CA LYS A 155 21.49 -17.07 6.58
C LYS A 155 20.15 -17.63 7.05
N SER A 156 19.17 -17.77 6.16
CA SER A 156 17.91 -18.41 6.52
C SER A 156 18.05 -19.92 6.75
N LYS A 157 19.15 -20.54 6.33
CA LYS A 157 19.43 -21.98 6.48
C LYS A 157 20.27 -22.33 7.72
N GLU A 158 20.65 -21.33 8.51
CA GLU A 158 21.32 -21.52 9.79
C GLU A 158 20.50 -22.44 10.72
N ASP A 159 21.19 -23.15 11.62
CA ASP A 159 20.61 -24.08 12.61
C ASP A 159 19.76 -25.20 12.01
N GLY A 160 20.03 -25.60 10.76
CA GLY A 160 19.32 -26.67 10.08
C GLY A 160 17.91 -26.31 9.60
N ASN A 161 17.55 -25.01 9.55
CA ASN A 161 16.25 -24.61 9.04
C ASN A 161 16.10 -24.91 7.54
N MET A 162 15.14 -25.78 7.20
CA MET A 162 14.87 -26.19 5.81
C MET A 162 13.83 -25.32 5.11
N ILE A 163 13.11 -24.46 5.82
CA ILE A 163 12.05 -23.62 5.24
C ILE A 163 12.66 -22.59 4.27
N ASN A 164 12.03 -22.43 3.11
CA ASN A 164 12.40 -21.42 2.12
C ASN A 164 11.53 -20.17 2.30
N TYR A 165 12.17 -19.06 2.66
CA TYR A 165 11.52 -17.77 2.75
C TYR A 165 11.78 -16.93 1.49
N SER A 166 10.78 -16.14 1.10
CA SER A 166 10.88 -15.18 0.01
C SER A 166 11.87 -14.06 0.33
N SER A 167 12.33 -13.35 -0.71
CA SER A 167 13.16 -12.14 -0.55
C SER A 167 12.51 -11.10 0.37
N PHE A 168 11.17 -10.96 0.29
CA PHE A 168 10.42 -10.01 1.11
C PHE A 168 10.43 -10.41 2.58
N GLU A 169 10.20 -11.67 2.91
CA GLU A 169 10.19 -12.16 4.29
C GLU A 169 11.57 -12.02 4.95
N ILE A 170 12.63 -12.40 4.23
CA ILE A 170 14.00 -12.27 4.72
C ILE A 170 14.40 -10.80 4.92
N LEU A 171 14.13 -9.95 3.93
CA LEU A 171 14.47 -8.53 4.03
C LEU A 171 13.66 -7.85 5.14
N SER A 172 12.38 -8.17 5.26
CA SER A 172 11.52 -7.63 6.31
C SER A 172 11.98 -8.06 7.69
N GLY A 173 12.33 -9.33 7.87
CA GLY A 173 12.93 -9.84 9.11
C GLY A 173 14.25 -9.14 9.43
N HIS A 174 15.11 -8.93 8.43
CA HIS A 174 16.39 -8.24 8.62
C HIS A 174 16.19 -6.78 9.05
N VAL A 175 15.34 -6.03 8.35
CA VAL A 175 15.00 -4.64 8.70
C VAL A 175 14.38 -4.58 10.09
N TRP A 176 13.50 -5.51 10.44
CA TRP A 176 12.87 -5.56 11.76
C TRP A 176 13.91 -5.73 12.87
N LYS A 177 14.85 -6.68 12.72
CA LYS A 177 15.99 -6.85 13.65
C LYS A 177 16.82 -5.59 13.77
N CYS A 178 17.18 -4.95 12.65
CA CYS A 178 17.96 -3.71 12.65
C CYS A 178 17.25 -2.57 13.37
N VAL A 179 15.94 -2.40 13.15
CA VAL A 179 15.14 -1.36 13.80
C VAL A 179 15.02 -1.61 15.31
N CYS A 180 14.83 -2.85 15.75
CA CYS A 180 14.78 -3.18 17.18
C CYS A 180 16.10 -2.82 17.87
N LYS A 181 17.23 -3.21 17.27
CA LYS A 181 18.56 -2.89 17.77
C LYS A 181 18.83 -1.38 17.78
N ALA A 182 18.47 -0.67 16.70
CA ALA A 182 18.67 0.77 16.59
C ALA A 182 17.83 1.58 17.59
N ARG A 183 16.66 1.07 17.97
CA ARG A 183 15.77 1.70 18.96
C ARG A 183 16.12 1.37 20.41
N GLY A 184 17.02 0.41 20.66
CA GLY A 184 17.41 0.00 22.02
C GLY A 184 16.22 -0.51 22.86
N LEU A 185 15.28 -1.21 22.25
CA LEU A 185 14.03 -1.64 22.92
C LEU A 185 14.30 -2.72 23.98
N PRO A 186 13.66 -2.67 25.17
CA PRO A 186 13.75 -3.71 26.21
C PRO A 186 13.40 -5.10 25.66
N ASN A 187 14.05 -6.15 26.17
CA ASN A 187 13.92 -7.50 25.62
C ASN A 187 12.51 -8.09 25.74
N ASP A 188 11.78 -7.74 26.79
CA ASP A 188 10.41 -8.13 27.08
C ASP A 188 9.36 -7.33 26.30
N MET A 189 9.77 -6.21 25.68
CA MET A 189 8.88 -5.33 24.93
C MET A 189 8.25 -6.05 23.72
N GLU A 190 6.92 -6.13 23.69
CA GLU A 190 6.19 -6.58 22.50
C GLU A 190 6.29 -5.54 21.38
N ILE A 191 6.57 -6.01 20.17
CA ILE A 191 6.74 -5.20 18.98
C ILE A 191 5.93 -5.78 17.83
N LYS A 192 5.38 -4.90 16.97
CA LYS A 192 4.59 -5.32 15.82
C LYS A 192 5.20 -4.83 14.51
N LEU A 193 5.43 -5.76 13.59
CA LEU A 193 5.74 -5.46 12.21
C LEU A 193 4.48 -5.56 11.37
N ASN A 194 4.08 -4.44 10.79
CA ASN A 194 2.91 -4.30 9.94
C ASN A 194 3.33 -4.24 8.48
N PHE A 195 2.55 -4.86 7.60
CA PHE A 195 2.77 -4.76 6.16
C PHE A 195 1.48 -5.01 5.37
N PRO A 196 1.34 -4.37 4.19
CA PRO A 196 0.18 -4.54 3.35
C PRO A 196 0.23 -5.87 2.59
N VAL A 197 -0.94 -6.46 2.41
CA VAL A 197 -1.17 -7.69 1.64
C VAL A 197 -2.21 -7.39 0.57
N ASP A 198 -1.84 -7.65 -0.68
CA ASP A 198 -2.79 -7.62 -1.80
C ASP A 198 -3.70 -8.86 -1.72
N ALA A 199 -5.01 -8.63 -1.64
CA ALA A 199 -6.02 -9.65 -1.47
C ALA A 199 -6.61 -10.16 -2.80
N ARG A 200 -6.27 -9.55 -3.95
CA ARG A 200 -6.87 -9.88 -5.26
C ARG A 200 -6.88 -11.37 -5.55
N ASP A 201 -5.73 -12.02 -5.43
CA ASP A 201 -5.57 -13.45 -5.71
C ASP A 201 -5.84 -14.35 -4.48
N ARG A 202 -6.12 -13.76 -3.31
CA ARG A 202 -6.30 -14.48 -2.05
C ARG A 202 -7.77 -14.69 -1.68
N LEU A 203 -8.65 -13.87 -2.23
CA LEU A 203 -10.10 -14.02 -2.11
C LEU A 203 -10.59 -15.17 -2.98
N GLN A 204 -11.72 -15.76 -2.60
CA GLN A 204 -12.38 -16.83 -3.33
C GLN A 204 -13.86 -16.46 -3.55
N PRO A 205 -14.29 -16.24 -4.82
CA PRO A 205 -13.44 -16.22 -6.03
C PRO A 205 -12.41 -15.07 -6.01
N PRO A 206 -11.30 -15.16 -6.79
CA PRO A 206 -10.34 -14.06 -6.90
C PRO A 206 -11.00 -12.84 -7.52
N LEU A 207 -10.47 -11.65 -7.22
CA LEU A 207 -10.95 -10.42 -7.84
C LEU A 207 -10.62 -10.44 -9.35
N PRO A 208 -11.52 -9.94 -10.22
CA PRO A 208 -11.27 -9.89 -11.65
C PRO A 208 -9.99 -9.14 -12.01
N GLN A 209 -9.33 -9.59 -13.08
CA GLN A 209 -8.23 -8.85 -13.66
C GLN A 209 -8.71 -7.43 -14.02
N GLY A 210 -7.93 -6.42 -13.65
CA GLY A 210 -8.32 -5.02 -13.86
C GLY A 210 -9.27 -4.45 -12.81
N TYR A 211 -9.55 -5.16 -11.70
CA TYR A 211 -10.31 -4.62 -10.57
C TYR A 211 -9.80 -3.23 -10.14
N PHE A 212 -10.68 -2.24 -10.27
CA PHE A 212 -10.35 -0.84 -10.03
C PHE A 212 -10.85 -0.35 -8.66
N GLY A 213 -10.02 -0.58 -7.64
CA GLY A 213 -10.27 -0.17 -6.26
C GLY A 213 -9.17 -0.62 -5.30
N ASN A 214 -9.35 -0.37 -4.01
CA ASN A 214 -8.45 -0.87 -2.98
C ASN A 214 -8.82 -2.32 -2.61
N ALA A 215 -7.83 -3.21 -2.67
CA ALA A 215 -7.94 -4.60 -2.24
C ALA A 215 -6.75 -4.96 -1.33
N VAL A 216 -6.33 -4.01 -0.49
CA VAL A 216 -5.14 -4.14 0.36
C VAL A 216 -5.54 -4.17 1.83
N PHE A 217 -5.12 -5.23 2.52
CA PHE A 217 -5.27 -5.37 3.97
C PHE A 217 -3.92 -5.10 4.63
N ILE A 218 -3.94 -4.62 5.88
CA ILE A 218 -2.74 -4.62 6.72
C ILE A 218 -2.77 -5.92 7.53
N THR A 219 -1.66 -6.65 7.56
CA THR A 219 -1.46 -7.73 8.53
C THR A 219 -0.31 -7.37 9.46
N SER A 220 -0.25 -8.06 10.60
CA SER A 220 0.75 -7.85 11.63
C SER A 220 1.45 -9.16 12.01
N ALA A 221 2.77 -9.08 12.15
CA ALA A 221 3.60 -10.06 12.84
C ALA A 221 3.96 -9.50 14.23
N ILE A 222 3.91 -10.34 15.26
CA ILE A 222 4.14 -9.96 16.66
C ILE A 222 5.21 -10.86 17.25
N ALA A 223 6.13 -10.26 18.00
CA ALA A 223 7.16 -10.94 18.79
C ALA A 223 7.67 -10.00 19.89
N THR A 224 8.52 -10.48 20.78
CA THR A 224 9.27 -9.57 21.68
C THR A 224 10.56 -9.09 21.01
N SER A 225 11.03 -7.90 21.40
CA SER A 225 12.32 -7.36 20.96
C SER A 225 13.47 -8.33 21.24
N GLY A 226 13.46 -8.98 22.42
CA GLY A 226 14.48 -9.94 22.81
C GLY A 226 14.50 -11.17 21.91
N GLU A 227 13.34 -11.71 21.54
CA GLU A 227 13.27 -12.82 20.60
C GLU A 227 13.77 -12.43 19.21
N ILE A 228 13.34 -11.26 18.71
CA ILE A 228 13.76 -10.78 17.40
C ILE A 228 15.27 -10.53 17.37
N GLN A 229 15.87 -10.01 18.43
CA GLN A 229 17.31 -9.75 18.48
C GLN A 229 18.16 -11.00 18.70
N SER A 230 17.76 -11.91 19.60
CA SER A 230 18.57 -13.07 20.02
C SER A 230 18.49 -14.27 19.08
N LYS A 231 17.31 -14.55 18.48
CA LYS A 231 17.14 -15.71 17.61
C LYS A 231 17.80 -15.47 16.24
N PRO A 232 17.98 -16.49 15.39
CA PRO A 232 18.52 -16.31 14.03
C PRO A 232 17.64 -15.41 13.13
N LEU A 233 18.16 -15.04 11.95
CA LEU A 233 17.41 -14.20 11.00
C LEU A 233 16.11 -14.88 10.54
N TRP A 234 16.15 -16.19 10.32
CA TRP A 234 14.98 -16.95 9.88
C TRP A 234 13.82 -16.89 10.87
N TYR A 235 14.06 -16.69 12.17
CA TYR A 235 12.96 -16.54 13.14
C TYR A 235 12.11 -15.31 12.82
N ALA A 236 12.73 -14.17 12.59
CA ALA A 236 12.02 -12.95 12.21
C ALA A 236 11.28 -13.11 10.87
N ALA A 237 11.89 -13.81 9.92
CA ALA A 237 11.26 -14.14 8.63
C ALA A 237 10.06 -15.09 8.81
N SER A 238 10.14 -16.07 9.72
CA SER A 238 9.05 -17.01 10.02
C SER A 238 7.81 -16.30 10.56
N LYS A 239 7.98 -15.26 11.39
CA LYS A 239 6.86 -14.44 11.88
C LYS A 239 6.15 -13.68 10.75
N VAL A 240 6.92 -13.18 9.79
CA VAL A 240 6.36 -12.56 8.57
C VAL A 240 5.63 -13.61 7.72
N HIS A 241 6.21 -14.80 7.58
CA HIS A 241 5.64 -15.92 6.84
C HIS A 241 4.29 -16.37 7.43
N GLU A 242 4.23 -16.61 8.73
CA GLU A 242 3.01 -16.97 9.47
C GLU A 242 1.92 -15.91 9.29
N ALA A 243 2.28 -14.62 9.42
CA ALA A 243 1.34 -13.51 9.24
C ALA A 243 0.82 -13.40 7.79
N LEU A 244 1.64 -13.73 6.79
CA LEU A 244 1.21 -13.81 5.37
C LEU A 244 0.33 -15.04 5.11
N ALA A 245 0.66 -16.18 5.72
CA ALA A 245 -0.06 -17.44 5.55
C ALA A 245 -1.46 -17.40 6.17
N ARG A 246 -1.67 -16.58 7.20
CA ARG A 246 -2.99 -16.31 7.81
C ARG A 246 -3.95 -15.57 6.88
N MET A 247 -3.43 -14.71 6.00
CA MET A 247 -4.24 -13.84 5.12
C MET A 247 -4.81 -14.63 3.93
N LYS A 248 -5.70 -15.58 4.21
CA LYS A 248 -6.47 -16.37 3.24
C LYS A 248 -7.91 -15.89 3.20
N ASN A 249 -8.67 -16.35 2.20
CA ASN A 249 -10.07 -15.98 1.95
C ASN A 249 -10.92 -15.79 3.23
N ASP A 250 -10.98 -16.78 4.11
CA ASP A 250 -11.88 -16.74 5.27
C ASP A 250 -11.46 -15.67 6.28
N TYR A 251 -10.16 -15.48 6.47
CA TYR A 251 -9.62 -14.42 7.31
C TYR A 251 -9.93 -13.04 6.71
N LEU A 252 -9.76 -12.88 5.40
CA LEU A 252 -10.05 -11.64 4.67
C LEU A 252 -11.54 -11.29 4.71
N LYS A 253 -12.44 -12.26 4.49
CA LYS A 253 -13.90 -12.06 4.60
C LYS A 253 -14.29 -11.70 6.04
N SER A 254 -13.73 -12.38 7.03
CA SER A 254 -13.91 -12.02 8.44
C SER A 254 -13.42 -10.60 8.75
N ALA A 255 -12.33 -10.14 8.11
CA ALA A 255 -11.78 -8.80 8.30
C ALA A 255 -12.66 -7.71 7.68
N LEU A 256 -13.29 -7.99 6.53
CA LEU A 256 -14.30 -7.10 5.94
C LEU A 256 -15.49 -6.93 6.88
N ASP A 257 -16.01 -8.03 7.44
CA ASP A 257 -17.11 -7.98 8.40
C ASP A 257 -16.74 -7.19 9.66
N TYR A 258 -15.53 -7.38 10.19
CA TYR A 258 -15.05 -6.62 11.32
C TYR A 258 -15.03 -5.12 11.00
N LEU A 259 -14.49 -4.73 9.85
CA LEU A 259 -14.44 -3.33 9.44
C LEU A 259 -15.85 -2.74 9.29
N GLU A 260 -16.79 -3.48 8.71
CA GLU A 260 -18.16 -3.02 8.54
C GLU A 260 -18.85 -2.77 9.89
N GLN A 261 -18.69 -3.67 10.87
CA GLN A 261 -19.19 -3.46 12.25
C GLN A 261 -18.58 -2.24 12.95
N HIS A 262 -17.40 -1.80 12.51
CA HIS A 262 -16.69 -0.64 13.06
C HIS A 262 -16.78 0.59 12.15
N ASN A 263 -17.83 0.69 11.33
CA ASN A 263 -18.08 1.82 10.43
C ASN A 263 -16.90 2.11 9.48
N CYS A 264 -16.24 1.06 9.01
CA CYS A 264 -15.03 1.10 8.21
C CYS A 264 -13.91 1.97 8.80
N LYS A 265 -13.75 2.00 10.13
CA LYS A 265 -12.65 2.69 10.80
C LYS A 265 -11.57 1.71 11.27
N LYS A 266 -10.31 2.13 11.19
CA LYS A 266 -9.15 1.39 11.72
C LYS A 266 -8.59 2.14 12.93
N PRO A 267 -8.09 1.43 13.96
CA PRO A 267 -7.39 2.08 15.06
C PRO A 267 -6.17 2.84 14.55
N GLU A 268 -5.75 3.84 15.30
CA GLU A 268 -4.48 4.50 15.04
C GLU A 268 -3.32 3.62 15.50
N VAL A 269 -2.29 3.51 14.66
CA VAL A 269 -1.09 2.74 14.97
C VAL A 269 0.06 3.73 15.08
N ASN A 270 0.70 3.77 16.24
CA ASN A 270 1.89 4.57 16.45
C ASN A 270 3.14 3.80 16.00
N TYR A 271 3.71 4.19 14.86
CA TYR A 271 4.93 3.59 14.33
C TYR A 271 6.23 4.20 14.88
N LYS A 272 6.16 5.24 15.73
CA LYS A 272 7.37 5.94 16.18
C LYS A 272 8.25 5.09 17.07
N TYR A 273 7.64 4.28 17.95
CA TYR A 273 8.34 3.60 19.04
C TYR A 273 8.44 2.07 18.85
N THR A 274 7.43 1.30 19.21
CA THR A 274 7.45 -0.18 19.15
C THR A 274 7.12 -0.73 17.77
N ASN A 275 6.20 -0.10 17.05
CA ASN A 275 5.71 -0.65 15.78
C ASN A 275 6.58 -0.24 14.59
N LEU A 276 6.53 -1.06 13.55
CA LEU A 276 7.18 -0.83 12.26
C LEU A 276 6.16 -1.11 11.15
N LEU A 277 6.15 -0.29 10.10
CA LEU A 277 5.42 -0.55 8.86
C LEU A 277 6.43 -0.77 7.74
N ILE A 278 6.40 -1.92 7.08
CA ILE A 278 7.13 -2.18 5.84
C ILE A 278 6.13 -2.25 4.70
N VAL A 279 6.32 -1.44 3.65
CA VAL A 279 5.54 -1.58 2.41
C VAL A 279 6.48 -1.83 1.25
N SER A 280 6.24 -2.92 0.52
CA SER A 280 7.03 -3.23 -0.65
C SER A 280 6.39 -2.76 -1.95
N TRP A 281 7.19 -2.13 -2.81
CA TRP A 281 6.80 -1.75 -4.18
C TRP A 281 7.52 -2.60 -5.23
N ALA A 282 8.28 -3.62 -4.82
CA ALA A 282 9.14 -4.41 -5.69
C ALA A 282 8.38 -5.18 -6.79
N ARG A 283 7.08 -5.44 -6.62
CA ARG A 283 6.23 -6.12 -7.61
C ARG A 283 5.31 -5.17 -8.39
N LEU A 284 5.37 -3.87 -8.12
CA LEU A 284 4.58 -2.88 -8.85
C LEU A 284 5.33 -2.46 -10.12
N PRO A 285 4.63 -2.22 -11.25
CA PRO A 285 5.21 -1.77 -12.51
C PRO A 285 5.64 -0.29 -12.47
N ILE A 286 6.33 0.13 -11.42
CA ILE A 286 6.67 1.54 -11.15
C ILE A 286 7.70 2.13 -12.11
N HIS A 287 8.30 1.31 -12.99
CA HIS A 287 9.22 1.78 -14.03
C HIS A 287 8.65 1.60 -15.44
N ASP A 288 7.37 1.27 -15.59
CA ASP A 288 6.77 0.95 -16.90
C ASP A 288 6.11 2.16 -17.57
N ALA A 289 6.05 3.30 -16.86
CA ALA A 289 5.49 4.54 -17.38
C ALA A 289 6.40 5.15 -18.46
N ASP A 290 6.29 4.67 -19.69
CA ASP A 290 6.95 5.25 -20.86
C ASP A 290 5.92 6.10 -21.63
N PHE A 291 6.17 7.40 -21.70
CA PHE A 291 5.31 8.36 -22.39
C PHE A 291 5.71 8.56 -23.87
N GLY A 292 6.64 7.76 -24.39
CA GLY A 292 7.23 7.91 -25.73
C GLY A 292 8.62 8.55 -25.73
N TRP A 293 9.13 8.94 -24.56
CA TRP A 293 10.49 9.49 -24.38
C TRP A 293 11.38 8.62 -23.51
N GLY A 294 11.02 7.35 -23.34
CA GLY A 294 11.75 6.37 -22.56
C GLY A 294 11.21 6.20 -21.14
N ARG A 295 11.58 5.08 -20.53
CA ARG A 295 11.22 4.71 -19.15
C ARG A 295 11.89 5.63 -18.13
N PRO A 296 11.29 5.78 -16.93
CA PRO A 296 11.88 6.58 -15.86
C PRO A 296 13.22 6.00 -15.41
N ILE A 297 14.20 6.88 -15.17
CA ILE A 297 15.49 6.52 -14.58
C ILE A 297 15.38 6.32 -13.06
N PHE A 298 14.33 6.87 -12.44
CA PHE A 298 14.04 6.70 -11.02
C PHE A 298 12.56 6.97 -10.74
N MET A 299 11.96 6.17 -9.86
CA MET A 299 10.67 6.43 -9.25
C MET A 299 10.82 6.38 -7.73
N GLY A 300 10.29 7.38 -7.03
CA GLY A 300 10.40 7.48 -5.59
C GLY A 300 9.17 8.12 -4.94
N ARG A 301 9.02 7.91 -3.63
CA ARG A 301 7.94 8.49 -2.82
C ARG A 301 8.29 9.93 -2.45
N VAL A 302 7.28 10.81 -2.41
CA VAL A 302 7.37 12.16 -1.82
C VAL A 302 6.43 12.22 -0.63
N GLY A 303 6.96 12.59 0.53
CA GLY A 303 6.15 12.73 1.74
C GLY A 303 6.99 13.10 2.94
N ILE A 304 6.30 13.56 3.98
CA ILE A 304 6.91 13.87 5.27
C ILE A 304 7.44 12.56 5.87
N PRO A 305 8.71 12.52 6.32
CA PRO A 305 9.26 11.36 6.99
C PRO A 305 8.38 10.96 8.17
N THR A 306 7.93 9.72 8.19
CA THR A 306 7.20 9.14 9.33
C THR A 306 8.12 8.10 9.97
N ALA A 307 8.43 8.28 11.25
CA ALA A 307 9.28 7.33 11.96
C ALA A 307 8.63 5.94 11.97
N GLY A 308 9.47 4.89 11.84
CA GLY A 308 9.02 3.50 11.75
C GLY A 308 8.23 3.14 10.51
N CYS A 309 8.30 3.94 9.43
CA CYS A 309 7.82 3.54 8.12
C CYS A 309 9.00 3.21 7.19
N CYS A 310 9.23 1.94 6.94
CA CYS A 310 10.20 1.44 5.97
C CYS A 310 9.50 1.10 4.64
N ARG A 311 10.21 1.30 3.52
CA ARG A 311 9.72 0.98 2.17
C ARG A 311 10.80 0.20 1.43
N ALA A 312 10.43 -0.94 0.86
CA ALA A 312 11.35 -1.92 0.27
C ALA A 312 11.06 -2.19 -1.21
#